data_AF-A0A2T1D4H9-F1
#
_entry.id   AF-A0A2T1D4H9-F1
#
_cell.length_a   1.000
_cell.length_b   1.000
_cell.length_c   1.000
_cell.angle_alpha   90.00
_cell.angle_beta   90.00
_cell.angle_gamma   90.00
#
_symmetry.space_group_name_H-M   'P 1'
#
loop_
_entity.id
_entity.type
_entity.pdbx_description
1 polymer ?
#
loop_
_entity_poly.entity_id
_entity_poly.type
_entity_poly.pdbx_seq_one_letter_code
_entity_poly.pdbx_strand_id
1 'polypeptide(L)'
;MDQLSFIPEELVQTIQQNTANRDNRCSSSTLEMLRLLASLDVPKELLACMLEMAEFSIHHVRYLAGPLILHRSLWGDVIPTWLKAACVQDRFDLILEEYEQDQVGDYATPTEVLAYMMPASFEAPMHRDYSDLYIWAGNEVMRKHNKLPEGADNFYELIGGRAIEFKTVKTEFHDLSRSIRQSVVKHAAQQGWGKRRNRKTEAIAVDPVQTTDQPEQVSLF
;
A
#
# COMPACT_ATOMS: atom_id res chain seq x y z
N MET A 1 25.35 45.86 3.33
CA MET A 1 25.04 45.82 4.77
C MET A 1 23.57 45.49 4.89
N ASP A 2 23.30 44.19 4.85
CA ASP A 2 22.29 43.44 5.60
C ASP A 2 20.86 44.00 5.71
N GLN A 3 19.99 43.51 4.83
CA GLN A 3 18.53 43.49 5.03
C GLN A 3 18.03 42.05 5.15
N LEU A 4 18.39 41.35 6.22
CA LEU A 4 17.89 40.02 6.60
C LEU A 4 18.04 40.00 8.13
N SER A 5 17.05 39.84 9.02
CA SER A 5 15.81 39.07 9.04
C SER A 5 14.91 39.59 10.16
N PHE A 6 13.66 39.96 9.86
CA PHE A 6 12.67 40.45 10.85
C PHE A 6 11.81 39.30 11.43
N ILE A 7 12.44 38.24 11.94
CA ILE A 7 11.72 37.27 12.76
C ILE A 7 12.15 37.50 14.21
N PRO A 8 11.24 37.92 15.11
CA PRO A 8 11.51 38.02 16.54
C PRO A 8 12.08 36.70 17.07
N GLU A 9 13.15 36.76 17.85
CA GLU A 9 13.78 35.57 18.45
C GLU A 9 12.78 34.74 19.27
N GLU A 10 11.80 35.38 19.89
CA GLU A 10 10.71 34.69 20.60
C GLU A 10 9.85 33.84 19.67
N LEU A 11 9.55 34.30 18.44
CA LEU A 11 8.83 33.48 17.45
C LEU A 11 9.71 32.34 16.94
N VAL A 12 11.01 32.58 16.75
CA VAL A 12 11.96 31.51 16.37
C VAL A 12 12.03 30.44 17.45
N GLN A 13 12.13 30.84 18.72
CA GLN A 13 12.18 29.93 19.87
C GLN A 13 10.85 29.19 20.06
N THR A 14 9.72 29.87 19.87
CA THR A 14 8.39 29.24 19.96
C THR A 14 8.19 28.23 18.82
N ILE A 15 8.62 28.56 17.60
CA ILE A 15 8.59 27.62 16.46
C ILE A 15 9.50 26.42 16.73
N GLN A 16 10.72 26.65 17.25
CA GLN A 16 11.69 25.60 17.58
C GLN A 16 11.21 24.70 18.72
N GLN A 17 10.60 25.26 19.76
CA GLN A 17 9.99 24.49 20.85
C GLN A 17 8.77 23.71 20.37
N ASN A 18 7.92 24.30 19.52
CA ASN A 18 6.78 23.59 18.92
C ASN A 18 7.21 22.53 17.89
N THR A 19 8.37 22.67 17.23
CA THR A 19 8.92 21.60 16.37
C THR A 19 9.60 20.51 17.18
N ALA A 20 10.22 20.83 18.31
CA ALA A 20 10.79 19.84 19.23
C ALA A 20 9.72 19.02 19.98
N ASN A 21 8.51 19.57 20.13
CA ASN A 21 7.41 18.98 20.91
C ASN A 21 6.21 18.55 20.04
N ARG A 22 6.35 18.57 18.71
CA ARG A 22 5.34 18.04 17.79
C ARG A 22 5.49 16.53 17.74
N ASP A 23 4.46 15.83 18.21
CA ASP A 23 4.15 14.54 17.62
C ASP A 23 3.92 14.80 16.12
N ASN A 24 4.90 14.46 15.28
CA ASN A 24 4.78 14.50 13.82
C ASN A 24 3.75 13.48 13.29
N ARG A 25 2.96 12.86 14.18
CA ARG A 25 1.97 11.87 13.83
C ARG A 25 0.79 12.53 13.15
N CYS A 26 0.28 11.87 12.11
CA CYS A 26 -0.97 12.28 11.49
C CYS A 26 -2.08 12.37 12.55
N SER A 27 -2.87 13.44 12.50
CA SER A 27 -4.04 13.56 13.39
C SER A 27 -5.01 12.41 13.11
N SER A 28 -5.77 11.97 14.12
CA SER A 28 -6.80 10.93 13.96
C SER A 28 -7.78 11.28 12.81
N SER A 29 -8.16 12.54 12.67
CA SER A 29 -8.99 13.02 11.57
C SER A 29 -8.35 12.83 10.18
N THR A 30 -7.03 12.98 10.08
CA THR A 30 -6.29 12.74 8.84
C THR A 30 -6.27 11.25 8.50
N LEU A 31 -6.09 10.37 9.48
CA LEU A 31 -6.12 8.93 9.27
C LEU A 31 -7.52 8.46 8.81
N GLU A 32 -8.58 8.98 9.43
CA GLU A 32 -9.96 8.71 9.00
C GLU A 32 -10.24 9.23 7.59
N MET A 33 -9.76 10.43 7.25
CA MET A 33 -9.86 10.94 5.89
C MET A 33 -9.16 10.02 4.88
N LEU A 34 -7.97 9.52 5.22
CA LEU A 34 -7.26 8.59 4.34
C LEU A 34 -7.98 7.23 4.23
N ARG A 35 -8.59 6.71 5.31
CA ARG A 35 -9.46 5.51 5.28
C ARG A 35 -10.63 5.72 4.33
N LEU A 36 -11.31 6.85 4.42
CA LEU A 36 -12.42 7.20 3.53
C LEU A 36 -11.96 7.31 2.07
N LEU A 37 -10.82 7.93 1.79
CA LEU A 37 -10.27 7.98 0.43
C LEU A 37 -9.93 6.59 -0.10
N ALA A 38 -9.35 5.71 0.71
CA ALA A 38 -9.07 4.33 0.31
C ALA A 38 -10.34 3.53 -0.04
N SER A 39 -11.48 3.87 0.56
CA SER A 39 -12.77 3.26 0.23
C SER A 39 -13.37 3.70 -1.13
N LEU A 40 -12.86 4.80 -1.71
CA LEU A 40 -13.37 5.41 -2.95
C LEU A 40 -12.66 4.93 -4.23
N ASP A 41 -12.09 3.72 -4.23
CA ASP A 41 -11.34 3.13 -5.37
C ASP A 41 -10.23 4.06 -5.90
N VAL A 42 -9.58 4.78 -4.98
CA VAL A 42 -8.47 5.67 -5.30
C VAL A 42 -7.26 4.85 -5.76
N PRO A 43 -6.55 5.26 -6.83
CA PRO A 43 -5.33 4.58 -7.26
C PRO A 43 -4.31 4.45 -6.11
N LYS A 44 -3.79 3.23 -5.90
CA LYS A 44 -2.85 2.93 -4.81
C LYS A 44 -1.59 3.79 -4.84
N GLU A 45 -1.17 4.25 -6.01
CA GLU A 45 -0.03 5.15 -6.19
C GLU A 45 -0.31 6.52 -5.56
N LEU A 46 -1.55 7.02 -5.68
CA LEU A 46 -1.95 8.27 -5.04
C LEU A 46 -1.98 8.10 -3.51
N LEU A 47 -2.53 7.00 -3.01
CA LEU A 47 -2.51 6.69 -1.58
C LEU A 47 -1.08 6.57 -1.05
N ALA A 48 -0.18 5.92 -1.80
CA ALA A 48 1.23 5.81 -1.42
C ALA A 48 1.94 7.17 -1.37
N CYS A 49 1.64 8.07 -2.32
CA CYS A 49 2.13 9.45 -2.26
C CYS A 49 1.59 10.20 -1.03
N MET A 50 0.31 10.01 -0.69
CA MET A 50 -0.28 10.61 0.52
C MET A 50 0.40 10.08 1.79
N LEU A 51 0.71 8.78 1.86
CA LEU A 51 1.47 8.20 2.97
C LEU A 51 2.88 8.80 3.06
N GLU A 52 3.56 8.99 1.93
CA GLU A 52 4.88 9.63 1.90
C GLU A 52 4.82 11.08 2.39
N MET A 53 3.79 11.84 2.00
CA MET A 53 3.54 13.21 2.47
C MET A 53 3.18 13.26 3.96
N ALA A 54 2.52 12.23 4.47
CA ALA A 54 2.15 12.06 5.88
C ALA A 54 3.29 11.49 6.74
N GLU A 55 4.52 11.43 6.20
CA GLU A 55 5.73 10.95 6.88
C GLU A 55 5.65 9.49 7.39
N PHE A 56 4.86 8.63 6.71
CA PHE A 56 4.88 7.20 6.98
C PHE A 56 6.24 6.59 6.64
N SER A 57 6.55 5.44 7.25
CA SER A 57 7.78 4.71 6.96
C SER A 57 7.89 4.38 5.47
N ILE A 58 9.12 4.41 4.94
CA ILE A 58 9.39 4.01 3.55
C ILE A 58 8.90 2.58 3.24
N HIS A 59 8.88 1.72 4.25
CA HIS A 59 8.42 0.35 4.14
C HIS A 59 6.90 0.29 3.95
N HIS A 60 6.13 1.13 4.66
CA HIS A 60 4.68 1.27 4.44
C HIS A 60 4.37 1.76 3.03
N VAL A 61 5.04 2.84 2.59
CA VAL A 61 4.86 3.40 1.24
C VAL A 61 5.14 2.34 0.17
N ARG A 62 6.25 1.61 0.30
CA ARG A 62 6.63 0.54 -0.64
C ARG A 62 5.67 -0.64 -0.61
N TYR A 63 5.18 -1.00 0.56
CA TYR A 63 4.24 -2.11 0.69
C TYR A 63 2.89 -1.79 0.03
N LEU A 64 2.39 -0.56 0.17
CA LEU A 64 1.17 -0.12 -0.51
C LEU A 64 1.36 0.00 -2.03
N ALA A 65 2.43 0.68 -2.47
CA ALA A 65 2.67 0.95 -3.89
C ALA A 65 3.05 -0.31 -4.68
N GLY A 66 3.65 -1.31 -4.03
CA GLY A 66 4.13 -2.50 -4.70
C GLY A 66 3.04 -3.29 -5.43
N PRO A 67 3.42 -4.10 -6.44
CA PRO A 67 2.46 -4.93 -7.15
C PRO A 67 1.83 -5.98 -6.22
N LEU A 68 0.68 -6.52 -6.62
CA LEU A 68 0.20 -7.77 -6.03
C LEU A 68 1.12 -8.90 -6.50
N ILE A 69 1.59 -9.71 -5.55
CA ILE A 69 2.41 -10.87 -5.85
C ILE A 69 1.47 -12.08 -5.88
N LEU A 70 1.43 -12.76 -7.02
CA LEU A 70 0.56 -13.92 -7.26
C LEU A 70 1.41 -15.15 -7.55
N HIS A 71 0.90 -16.33 -7.25
CA HIS A 71 1.54 -17.57 -7.66
C HIS A 71 1.65 -17.62 -9.18
N ARG A 72 2.83 -17.98 -9.70
CA ARG A 72 3.11 -18.01 -11.14
C ARG A 72 2.40 -19.20 -11.76
N SER A 73 1.23 -18.96 -12.30
CA SER A 73 0.37 -20.00 -12.88
C SER A 73 -0.42 -19.46 -14.08
N LEU A 74 -0.90 -20.38 -14.93
CA LEU A 74 -1.85 -20.07 -16.00
C LEU A 74 -3.23 -19.67 -15.46
N TRP A 75 -3.48 -19.91 -14.18
CA TRP A 75 -4.73 -19.59 -13.50
C TRP A 75 -4.74 -18.18 -12.86
N GLY A 76 -3.78 -17.30 -13.17
CA GLY A 76 -3.74 -15.94 -12.59
C GLY A 76 -5.01 -15.11 -12.85
N ASP A 77 -5.71 -15.38 -13.95
CA ASP A 77 -6.92 -14.67 -14.35
C ASP A 77 -8.18 -15.11 -13.59
N VAL A 78 -8.13 -16.22 -12.85
CA VAL A 78 -9.30 -16.70 -12.06
C VAL A 78 -9.53 -15.87 -10.80
N ILE A 79 -8.54 -15.08 -10.37
CA ILE A 79 -8.64 -14.27 -9.16
C ILE A 79 -9.68 -13.17 -9.40
N PRO A 80 -10.77 -13.13 -8.62
CA PRO A 80 -11.80 -12.12 -8.78
C PRO A 80 -11.27 -10.69 -8.66
N THR A 81 -11.81 -9.79 -9.47
CA THR A 81 -11.42 -8.36 -9.46
C THR A 81 -11.64 -7.73 -8.09
N TRP A 82 -12.75 -8.05 -7.42
CA TRP A 82 -13.03 -7.58 -6.07
C TRP A 82 -11.97 -8.02 -5.05
N LEU A 83 -11.38 -9.22 -5.22
CA LEU A 83 -10.35 -9.73 -4.30
C LEU A 83 -9.04 -8.97 -4.49
N LYS A 84 -8.70 -8.61 -5.74
CA LYS A 84 -7.55 -7.75 -6.04
C LYS A 84 -7.69 -6.36 -5.43
N ALA A 85 -8.90 -5.78 -5.49
CA ALA A 85 -9.21 -4.51 -4.84
C ALA A 85 -9.13 -4.61 -3.31
N ALA A 86 -9.71 -5.68 -2.74
CA ALA A 86 -9.64 -5.97 -1.31
C ALA A 86 -8.21 -6.09 -0.79
N CYS A 87 -7.28 -6.67 -1.56
CA CYS A 87 -5.86 -6.69 -1.17
C CYS A 87 -5.29 -5.29 -0.94
N VAL A 88 -5.63 -4.30 -1.78
CA VAL A 88 -5.14 -2.93 -1.64
C VAL A 88 -5.74 -2.26 -0.41
N GLN A 89 -7.05 -2.44 -0.18
CA GLN A 89 -7.75 -1.93 0.99
C GLN A 89 -7.17 -2.51 2.29
N ASP A 90 -6.99 -3.83 2.34
CA ASP A 90 -6.49 -4.49 3.54
C ASP A 90 -5.02 -4.15 3.83
N ARG A 91 -4.19 -3.94 2.80
CA ARG A 91 -2.84 -3.39 2.98
C ARG A 91 -2.89 -2.02 3.63
N PHE A 92 -3.80 -1.18 3.16
CA PHE A 92 -3.96 0.17 3.66
C PHE A 92 -4.37 0.17 5.13
N ASP A 93 -5.41 -0.61 5.49
CA ASP A 93 -5.84 -0.80 6.88
C ASP A 93 -4.69 -1.26 7.78
N LEU A 94 -3.96 -2.30 7.36
CA LEU A 94 -2.84 -2.86 8.10
C LEU A 94 -1.73 -1.82 8.31
N ILE A 95 -1.42 -1.01 7.30
CA ILE A 95 -0.42 0.06 7.41
C ILE A 95 -0.85 1.12 8.43
N LEU A 96 -2.14 1.46 8.47
CA LEU A 96 -2.64 2.42 9.46
C LEU A 96 -2.56 1.86 10.88
N GLU A 97 -2.92 0.59 11.07
CA GLU A 97 -2.77 -0.10 12.36
C GLU A 97 -1.30 -0.16 12.82
N GLU A 98 -0.39 -0.53 11.92
CA GLU A 98 1.06 -0.55 12.17
C GLU A 98 1.58 0.84 12.54
N TYR A 99 1.12 1.88 11.83
CA TYR A 99 1.48 3.26 12.11
C TYR A 99 0.97 3.75 13.46
N GLU A 100 -0.28 3.41 13.84
CA GLU A 100 -0.84 3.71 15.16
C GLU A 100 -0.06 3.02 16.29
N GLN A 101 0.52 1.84 16.01
CA GLN A 101 1.34 1.07 16.95
C GLN A 101 2.83 1.43 16.94
N ASP A 102 3.26 2.38 16.09
CA ASP A 102 4.66 2.76 15.87
C ASP A 102 5.56 1.57 15.47
N GLN A 103 5.02 0.72 14.58
CA GLN A 103 5.69 -0.47 14.08
C GLN A 103 5.69 -0.48 12.55
N VAL A 104 6.57 -1.32 12.00
CA VAL A 104 6.54 -1.72 10.59
C VAL A 104 6.38 -3.22 10.58
N GLY A 105 5.27 -3.70 10.03
CA GLY A 105 5.01 -5.14 10.00
C GLY A 105 5.87 -5.89 8.99
N ASP A 106 6.00 -7.19 9.23
CA ASP A 106 6.78 -8.11 8.39
C ASP A 106 5.88 -9.02 7.52
N TYR A 107 4.58 -9.05 7.79
CA TYR A 107 3.65 -10.00 7.20
C TYR A 107 2.67 -9.32 6.23
N ALA A 108 2.31 -10.04 5.18
CA ALA A 108 1.21 -9.68 4.30
C ALA A 108 -0.16 -10.01 4.93
N THR A 109 -1.23 -9.43 4.37
CA THR A 109 -2.59 -9.68 4.85
C THR A 109 -3.09 -11.08 4.48
N PRO A 110 -4.07 -11.65 5.21
CA PRO A 110 -4.76 -12.89 4.82
C PRO A 110 -5.34 -12.83 3.41
N THR A 111 -5.79 -11.66 2.96
CA THR A 111 -6.33 -11.42 1.62
C THR A 111 -5.28 -11.58 0.54
N GLU A 112 -4.06 -11.11 0.77
CA GLU A 112 -2.94 -11.37 -0.15
C GLU A 112 -2.53 -12.85 -0.16
N VAL A 113 -2.51 -13.50 0.99
CA VAL A 113 -2.24 -14.94 1.08
C VAL A 113 -3.28 -15.73 0.28
N LEU A 114 -4.58 -15.42 0.44
CA LEU A 114 -5.65 -16.03 -0.33
C LEU A 114 -5.49 -15.80 -1.84
N ALA A 115 -5.25 -14.55 -2.25
CA ALA A 115 -5.06 -14.19 -3.65
C ALA A 115 -3.84 -14.88 -4.27
N TYR A 116 -2.74 -15.00 -3.52
CA TYR A 116 -1.54 -15.73 -3.94
C TYR A 116 -1.82 -17.21 -4.14
N MET A 117 -2.49 -17.86 -3.16
CA MET A 117 -2.72 -19.30 -3.16
C MET A 117 -3.83 -19.74 -4.13
N MET A 118 -4.77 -18.87 -4.46
CA MET A 118 -5.91 -19.23 -5.30
C MET A 118 -5.48 -19.84 -6.65
N PRO A 119 -4.61 -19.23 -7.47
CA PRO A 119 -4.12 -19.88 -8.70
C PRO A 119 -3.40 -21.21 -8.46
N ALA A 120 -2.64 -21.32 -7.36
CA ALA A 120 -1.92 -22.55 -7.02
C ALA A 120 -2.89 -23.71 -6.76
N SER A 121 -4.03 -23.42 -6.12
CA SER A 121 -5.06 -24.43 -5.83
C SER A 121 -5.74 -25.01 -7.09
N PHE A 122 -5.76 -24.27 -8.20
CA PHE A 122 -6.26 -24.74 -9.50
C PHE A 122 -5.21 -25.52 -10.30
N GLU A 123 -3.93 -25.33 -10.01
CA GLU A 123 -2.84 -25.94 -10.75
C GLU A 123 -2.58 -27.38 -10.31
N ALA A 124 -2.55 -27.62 -8.99
CA ALA A 124 -2.31 -28.94 -8.43
C ALA A 124 -2.88 -29.08 -7.01
N PRO A 125 -3.13 -30.31 -6.54
CA PRO A 125 -3.44 -30.56 -5.13
C PRO A 125 -2.35 -30.00 -4.21
N MET A 126 -2.77 -29.26 -3.17
CA MET A 126 -1.86 -28.69 -2.18
C MET A 126 -1.59 -29.69 -1.03
N HIS A 127 -0.45 -29.54 -0.37
CA HIS A 127 -0.22 -30.24 0.91
C HIS A 127 -1.30 -29.84 1.93
N ARG A 128 -1.56 -30.71 2.90
CA ARG A 128 -2.63 -30.51 3.89
C ARG A 128 -2.52 -29.18 4.62
N ASP A 129 -1.31 -28.81 5.07
CA ASP A 129 -1.11 -27.58 5.86
C ASP A 129 -1.43 -26.31 5.05
N TYR A 130 -1.04 -26.29 3.77
CA TYR A 130 -1.41 -25.20 2.86
C TYR A 130 -2.88 -25.23 2.45
N SER A 131 -3.51 -26.40 2.40
CA SER A 131 -4.95 -26.50 2.18
C SER A 131 -5.72 -25.93 3.38
N ASP A 132 -5.31 -26.26 4.60
CA ASP A 132 -5.88 -25.70 5.83
C ASP A 132 -5.66 -24.17 5.90
N LEU A 133 -4.47 -23.68 5.51
CA LEU A 133 -4.18 -22.25 5.38
C LEU A 133 -5.09 -21.55 4.36
N TYR A 134 -5.28 -22.15 3.18
CA TYR A 134 -6.14 -21.61 2.13
C TYR A 134 -7.59 -21.48 2.59
N ILE A 135 -8.12 -22.50 3.25
CA ILE A 135 -9.48 -22.51 3.79
C ILE A 135 -9.61 -21.49 4.93
N TRP A 136 -8.62 -21.39 5.83
CA TRP A 136 -8.61 -20.39 6.89
C TRP A 136 -8.59 -18.96 6.32
N ALA A 137 -7.68 -18.66 5.40
CA ALA A 137 -7.61 -17.35 4.76
C ALA A 137 -8.91 -17.04 4.00
N GLY A 138 -9.46 -18.02 3.28
CA GLY A 138 -10.76 -17.91 2.61
C GLY A 138 -11.88 -17.47 3.57
N ASN A 139 -11.99 -18.13 4.73
CA ASN A 139 -12.98 -17.76 5.74
C ASN A 139 -12.80 -16.32 6.24
N GLU A 140 -11.58 -15.96 6.66
CA GLU A 140 -11.31 -14.62 7.22
C GLU A 140 -11.64 -13.52 6.21
N VAL A 141 -11.23 -13.71 4.96
CA VAL A 141 -11.41 -12.72 3.89
C VAL A 141 -12.88 -12.60 3.48
N MET A 142 -13.56 -13.74 3.29
CA MET A 142 -14.98 -13.72 2.91
C MET A 142 -15.85 -13.10 4.01
N ARG A 143 -15.51 -13.31 5.29
CA ARG A 143 -16.18 -12.65 6.41
C ARG A 143 -15.88 -11.16 6.45
N LYS A 144 -14.61 -10.76 6.37
CA LYS A 144 -14.20 -9.34 6.39
C LYS A 144 -14.90 -8.53 5.30
N HIS A 145 -15.03 -9.10 4.10
CA HIS A 145 -15.54 -8.41 2.91
C HIS A 145 -17.01 -8.71 2.58
N ASN A 146 -17.75 -9.36 3.50
CA ASN A 146 -19.15 -9.75 3.32
C ASN A 146 -19.42 -10.48 1.99
N LYS A 147 -18.58 -11.49 1.69
CA LYS A 147 -18.67 -12.32 0.47
C LYS A 147 -19.20 -13.73 0.71
N LEU A 148 -19.68 -14.01 1.92
CA LEU A 148 -20.39 -15.24 2.21
C LEU A 148 -21.81 -15.20 1.61
N PRO A 149 -22.35 -16.35 1.15
CA PRO A 149 -23.76 -16.46 0.76
C PRO A 149 -24.71 -16.07 1.89
N GLU A 150 -25.93 -15.64 1.52
CA GLU A 150 -26.97 -15.34 2.50
C GLU A 150 -27.26 -16.54 3.40
N GLY A 151 -27.28 -16.31 4.72
CA GLY A 151 -27.54 -17.34 5.73
C GLY A 151 -26.33 -18.20 6.13
N ALA A 152 -25.13 -17.92 5.60
CA ALA A 152 -23.90 -18.57 6.04
C ALA A 152 -23.10 -17.66 6.99
N ASP A 153 -22.84 -18.13 8.20
CA ASP A 153 -22.08 -17.36 9.21
C ASP A 153 -20.56 -17.48 9.01
N ASN A 154 -20.11 -18.60 8.44
CA ASN A 154 -18.72 -18.88 8.17
C ASN A 154 -18.55 -19.79 6.94
N PHE A 155 -17.34 -19.78 6.38
CA PHE A 155 -17.02 -20.58 5.19
C PHE A 155 -16.99 -22.08 5.47
N TYR A 156 -16.69 -22.49 6.72
CA TYR A 156 -16.57 -23.90 7.10
C TYR A 156 -17.90 -24.65 6.98
N GLU A 157 -19.01 -24.01 7.33
CA GLU A 157 -20.37 -24.56 7.18
C GLU A 157 -20.70 -24.89 5.72
N LEU A 158 -20.30 -24.02 4.78
CA LEU A 158 -20.55 -24.21 3.35
C LEU A 158 -19.86 -25.44 2.79
N ILE A 159 -18.64 -25.71 3.26
CA ILE A 159 -17.83 -26.84 2.79
C ILE A 159 -18.01 -28.11 3.65
N GLY A 160 -18.87 -28.08 4.67
CA GLY A 160 -19.03 -29.17 5.64
C GLY A 160 -17.73 -29.48 6.42
N GLY A 161 -16.88 -28.48 6.58
CA GLY A 161 -15.54 -28.60 7.15
C GLY A 161 -15.50 -28.28 8.64
N ARG A 162 -14.37 -28.63 9.28
CA ARG A 162 -14.06 -28.19 10.64
C ARG A 162 -13.58 -26.74 10.63
N ALA A 163 -13.90 -25.99 11.67
CA ALA A 163 -13.28 -24.69 11.89
C ALA A 163 -11.76 -24.84 12.08
N ILE A 164 -11.00 -23.97 11.43
CA ILE A 164 -9.54 -23.95 11.48
C ILE A 164 -9.14 -22.73 12.29
N GLU A 165 -8.44 -22.93 13.40
CA GLU A 165 -7.95 -21.82 14.22
C GLU A 165 -6.61 -21.31 13.69
N PHE A 166 -6.36 -20.00 13.79
CA PHE A 166 -5.11 -19.39 13.33
C PHE A 166 -3.86 -20.08 13.89
N LYS A 167 -3.90 -20.55 15.16
CA LYS A 167 -2.79 -21.27 15.80
C LYS A 167 -2.31 -22.48 14.99
N THR A 168 -3.20 -23.12 14.23
CA THR A 168 -2.91 -24.33 13.46
C THR A 168 -2.24 -24.06 12.12
N VAL A 169 -2.41 -22.85 11.58
CA VAL A 169 -1.87 -22.43 10.27
C VAL A 169 -0.83 -21.31 10.40
N LYS A 170 -0.46 -20.98 11.65
CA LYS A 170 0.37 -19.80 11.99
C LYS A 170 1.73 -19.85 11.31
N THR A 171 2.35 -21.02 11.27
CA THR A 171 3.71 -21.20 10.71
C THR A 171 3.68 -20.93 9.21
N GLU A 172 2.80 -21.62 8.49
CA GLU A 172 2.62 -21.52 7.04
C GLU A 172 2.16 -20.12 6.64
N PHE A 173 1.26 -19.53 7.43
CA PHE A 173 0.84 -18.15 7.25
C PHE A 173 2.02 -17.20 7.38
N HIS A 174 2.80 -17.27 8.47
CA HIS A 174 3.95 -16.37 8.66
C HIS A 174 5.00 -16.52 7.57
N ASP A 175 5.31 -17.75 7.16
CA ASP A 175 6.33 -17.98 6.14
C ASP A 175 5.90 -17.43 4.78
N LEU A 176 4.67 -17.74 4.36
CA LEU A 176 4.15 -17.30 3.07
C LEU A 176 3.88 -15.78 3.06
N SER A 177 3.22 -15.24 4.09
CA SER A 177 2.90 -13.81 4.18
C SER A 177 4.16 -12.95 4.25
N ARG A 178 5.21 -13.40 4.95
CA ARG A 178 6.51 -12.71 4.98
C ARG A 178 7.15 -12.70 3.59
N SER A 179 7.17 -13.85 2.91
CA SER A 179 7.71 -13.96 1.54
C SER A 179 6.98 -13.04 0.55
N ILE A 180 5.64 -12.99 0.63
CA ILE A 180 4.80 -12.09 -0.17
C ILE A 180 5.20 -10.64 0.10
N ARG A 181 5.14 -10.18 1.36
CA ARG A 181 5.43 -8.78 1.71
C ARG A 181 6.84 -8.35 1.31
N GLN A 182 7.84 -9.20 1.54
CA GLN A 182 9.21 -8.94 1.10
C GLN A 182 9.31 -8.77 -0.42
N SER A 183 8.60 -9.61 -1.18
CA SER A 183 8.56 -9.52 -2.64
C SER A 183 7.88 -8.24 -3.11
N VAL A 184 6.75 -7.85 -2.49
CA VAL A 184 6.05 -6.59 -2.78
C VAL A 184 6.97 -5.39 -2.58
N VAL A 185 7.60 -5.30 -1.40
CA VAL A 185 8.50 -4.20 -1.03
C VAL A 185 9.72 -4.15 -1.95
N LYS A 186 10.28 -5.31 -2.30
CA LYS A 186 11.41 -5.42 -3.24
C LYS A 186 11.03 -4.89 -4.62
N HIS A 187 9.88 -5.28 -5.17
CA HIS A 187 9.41 -4.79 -6.46
C HIS A 187 9.13 -3.29 -6.44
N ALA A 188 8.50 -2.76 -5.39
CA ALA A 188 8.27 -1.33 -5.24
C ALA A 188 9.58 -0.54 -5.21
N ALA A 189 10.59 -1.03 -4.49
CA ALA A 189 11.91 -0.42 -4.44
C ALA A 189 12.60 -0.40 -5.81
N GLN A 190 12.46 -1.46 -6.61
CA GLN A 190 12.96 -1.52 -7.99
C GLN A 190 12.28 -0.50 -8.91
N GLN A 191 10.98 -0.25 -8.70
CA GLN A 191 10.22 0.79 -9.40
C GLN A 191 10.54 2.22 -8.92
N GLY A 192 11.40 2.38 -7.91
CA GLY A 192 11.86 3.68 -7.43
C GLY A 192 11.05 4.28 -6.28
N TRP A 193 10.06 3.56 -5.73
CA TRP A 193 9.26 4.05 -4.61
C TRP A 193 10.12 4.26 -3.34
N GLY A 194 9.93 5.42 -2.70
CA GLY A 194 10.64 5.80 -1.48
C GLY A 194 12.06 6.31 -1.69
N LYS A 195 12.54 6.48 -2.94
CA LYS A 195 13.73 7.29 -3.18
C LYS A 195 13.33 8.74 -2.91
N ARG A 196 13.63 9.28 -1.71
CA ARG A 196 13.51 10.72 -1.46
C ARG A 196 14.13 11.43 -2.65
N ARG A 197 13.29 12.13 -3.42
CA ARG A 197 13.74 12.94 -4.54
C ARG A 197 14.69 13.95 -3.92
N ASN A 198 15.99 13.73 -4.06
CA ASN A 198 16.99 14.66 -3.54
C ASN A 198 16.70 15.98 -4.25
N ARG A 199 16.03 16.89 -3.55
CA ARG A 199 15.72 18.24 -4.02
C ARG A 199 17.00 19.07 -3.91
N LYS A 200 18.10 18.57 -4.48
CA LYS A 200 19.25 19.38 -4.87
C LYS A 200 18.93 19.85 -6.28
N THR A 201 18.34 21.04 -6.35
CA THR A 201 18.38 21.99 -7.46
C THR A 201 18.94 21.44 -8.78
N GLU A 202 18.17 20.61 -9.48
CA GLU A 202 18.23 20.66 -10.93
C GLU A 202 17.32 21.80 -11.31
N ALA A 203 17.95 22.98 -11.43
CA ALA A 203 17.35 24.09 -12.13
C ALA A 203 16.86 23.52 -13.46
N ILE A 204 15.55 23.60 -13.69
CA ILE A 204 14.99 23.43 -15.03
C ILE A 204 15.75 24.46 -15.87
N ALA A 205 16.68 23.98 -16.69
CA ALA A 205 17.27 24.79 -17.74
C ALA A 205 16.13 25.05 -18.71
N VAL A 206 15.42 26.16 -18.47
CA VAL A 206 14.57 26.76 -19.48
C VAL A 206 15.57 27.29 -20.49
N ASP A 207 15.76 26.57 -21.60
CA ASP A 207 16.45 27.12 -22.75
C ASP A 207 15.77 28.46 -23.09
N PRO A 208 16.53 29.56 -23.22
CA PRO A 208 15.95 30.83 -23.62
C PRO A 208 15.33 30.61 -24.99
N VAL A 209 14.01 30.78 -25.06
CA VAL A 209 13.24 30.85 -26.29
C VAL A 209 13.95 31.85 -27.19
N GLN A 210 14.58 31.36 -28.27
CA GLN A 210 15.05 32.21 -29.35
C GLN A 210 13.80 32.77 -30.02
N THR A 211 13.41 33.99 -29.65
CA THR A 211 12.59 34.86 -30.49
C THR A 211 13.39 35.16 -31.76
N THR A 212 13.25 34.30 -32.76
CA THR A 212 13.50 34.69 -34.15
C THR A 212 12.34 35.58 -34.58
N ASP A 213 12.52 36.89 -34.40
CA ASP A 213 11.88 37.89 -35.24
C ASP A 213 12.43 37.70 -36.66
N GLN A 214 11.72 36.96 -37.49
CA GLN A 214 11.84 37.08 -38.95
C GLN A 214 10.49 37.54 -39.50
N PRO A 215 10.45 38.63 -40.29
CA PRO A 215 9.22 39.06 -40.93
C PRO A 215 8.82 38.02 -41.98
N GLU A 216 7.61 37.49 -41.86
CA GLU A 216 6.97 36.65 -42.88
C GLU A 216 6.94 37.40 -44.22
N GLN A 217 7.78 36.98 -45.17
CA GLN A 217 7.55 37.27 -46.58
C GLN A 217 6.53 36.25 -47.11
N VAL A 218 5.28 36.69 -47.21
CA VAL A 218 4.23 35.99 -47.94
C VAL A 218 4.55 36.06 -49.43
N SER A 219 5.00 34.94 -50.01
CA SER A 219 5.09 34.76 -51.46
C SER A 219 3.81 34.08 -51.96
N LEU A 220 2.95 34.86 -52.62
CA LEU A 220 1.84 34.39 -53.43
C LEU A 220 2.38 33.85 -54.75
N PHE A 221 2.47 32.53 -54.91
CA PHE A 221 2.29 31.80 -56.17
C PHE A 221 1.85 30.36 -55.88
#